data_AF-A0A2V8BF98-F1
#
_entry.id   AF-A0A2V8BF98-F1
#
_cell.length_a   1.000
_cell.length_b   1.000
_cell.length_c   1.000
_cell.angle_alpha   90.00
_cell.angle_beta   90.00
_cell.angle_gamma   90.00
#
_symmetry.space_group_name_H-M   'P 1'
#
loop_
_entity.id
_entity.type
_entity.pdbx_description
1 polymer ?
#
loop_
_entity_poly.entity_id
_entity_poly.type
_entity_poly.pdbx_seq_one_letter_code
_entity_poly.pdbx_strand_id
1 'polypeptide(L)'
;MADTIRRGPEPPDISEKGGMKDGQHQRSDQRLFMQFFAFGGCEQSRPLIEALEPAGIAGALYEDVNDPRGVGLLTLDEDPDFFLDRVRPLLNGPVFRPLVQKPEYTMLGRTYAIGYEPD
;
A
#
# COMPACT_ATOMS: atom_id res chain seq x y z
N MET A 1 19.57 35.25 -33.05
CA MET A 1 20.05 34.39 -31.94
C MET A 1 18.94 33.39 -31.68
N ALA A 2 19.13 32.14 -32.12
CA ALA A 2 18.13 31.09 -31.94
C ALA A 2 18.39 30.39 -30.60
N ASP A 3 17.44 30.54 -29.70
CA ASP A 3 17.43 29.88 -28.40
C ASP A 3 17.26 28.37 -28.60
N THR A 4 18.31 27.61 -28.32
CA THR A 4 18.29 26.16 -28.44
C THR A 4 17.78 25.60 -27.12
N ILE A 5 16.46 25.42 -27.05
CA ILE A 5 15.82 24.72 -25.92
C ILE A 5 16.46 23.34 -25.83
N ARG A 6 17.27 23.11 -24.80
CA ARG A 6 17.82 21.78 -24.51
C ARG A 6 16.65 20.87 -24.18
N ARG A 7 16.28 20.01 -25.13
CA ARG A 7 15.33 18.92 -24.90
C ARG A 7 15.96 18.02 -23.83
N GLY A 8 15.34 17.96 -22.66
CA GLY A 8 15.74 17.02 -21.61
C GLY A 8 15.70 15.58 -22.14
N PRO A 9 16.36 14.63 -21.47
CA PRO A 9 16.28 13.22 -21.87
C PRO A 9 14.81 12.79 -21.95
N GLU A 10 14.52 11.87 -22.87
CA GLU A 10 13.17 11.28 -22.93
C GLU A 10 12.79 10.71 -21.56
N PRO A 11 11.53 10.89 -21.13
CA PRO A 11 11.06 10.32 -19.88
C PRO A 11 11.32 8.81 -19.85
N PRO A 12 11.78 8.26 -18.72
CA PRO A 12 12.04 6.84 -18.62
C PRO A 12 10.74 6.04 -18.82
N ASP A 13 10.83 4.95 -19.58
CA ASP A 13 9.73 3.97 -19.68
C ASP A 13 9.62 3.22 -18.34
N ILE A 14 8.61 3.58 -17.55
CA ILE A 14 8.33 2.99 -16.24
C ILE A 14 7.36 1.79 -16.32
N SER A 15 6.95 1.40 -17.53
CA SER A 15 6.05 0.27 -17.68
C SER A 15 6.71 -1.04 -17.31
N GLU A 16 5.96 -1.91 -16.64
CA GLU A 16 6.34 -3.29 -16.44
C GLU A 16 5.99 -4.12 -17.66
N LYS A 17 6.89 -5.05 -17.99
CA LYS A 17 6.79 -5.92 -19.16
C LYS A 17 6.65 -7.34 -18.66
N GLY A 18 5.48 -7.92 -18.88
CA GLY A 18 5.16 -9.29 -18.53
C GLY A 18 5.46 -10.28 -19.66
N GLY A 19 5.17 -11.55 -19.39
CA GLY A 19 5.21 -12.63 -20.37
C GLY A 19 4.29 -12.40 -21.58
N MET A 20 4.48 -13.23 -22.62
CA MET A 20 3.71 -13.16 -23.87
C MET A 20 2.29 -13.68 -23.67
N LYS A 21 1.30 -12.92 -24.13
CA LYS A 21 -0.12 -13.32 -24.21
C LYS A 21 -0.62 -13.01 -25.61
N ASP A 22 -1.19 -13.99 -26.29
CA ASP A 22 -1.68 -13.87 -27.68
C ASP A 22 -0.64 -13.28 -28.67
N GLY A 23 0.64 -13.59 -28.45
CA GLY A 23 1.74 -13.11 -29.31
C GLY A 23 2.18 -11.67 -29.05
N GLN A 24 1.65 -10.99 -28.04
CA GLN A 24 2.09 -9.66 -27.60
C GLN A 24 2.64 -9.69 -26.18
N HIS A 25 3.64 -8.84 -25.91
CA HIS A 25 4.11 -8.64 -24.55
C HIS A 25 3.05 -7.90 -23.73
N GLN A 26 2.74 -8.43 -22.55
CA GLN A 26 1.91 -7.73 -21.59
C GLN A 26 2.66 -6.50 -21.08
N ARG A 27 1.94 -5.38 -20.93
CA ARG A 27 2.49 -4.12 -20.43
C ARG A 27 1.53 -3.51 -19.41
N SER A 28 2.05 -3.10 -18.26
CA SER A 28 1.26 -2.40 -17.25
C SER A 28 2.04 -1.23 -16.65
N ASP A 29 1.41 -0.08 -16.56
CA ASP A 29 1.84 1.07 -15.78
C ASP A 29 1.07 1.22 -14.45
N GLN A 30 0.07 0.35 -14.19
CA GLN A 30 -0.64 0.30 -12.92
C GLN A 30 0.16 -0.47 -11.87
N ARG A 31 0.13 0.03 -10.63
CA ARG A 31 0.75 -0.59 -9.47
C ARG A 31 -0.25 -0.57 -8.34
N LEU A 32 -0.42 -1.71 -7.67
CA LEU A 32 -1.10 -1.73 -6.39
C LEU A 32 -0.05 -1.58 -5.30
N PHE A 33 -0.09 -0.47 -4.58
CA PHE A 33 0.75 -0.23 -3.41
C PHE A 33 0.11 -0.88 -2.19
N MET A 34 0.94 -1.37 -1.28
CA MET A 34 0.52 -2.06 -0.07
C MET A 34 1.33 -1.53 1.12
N GLN A 35 0.65 -1.06 2.16
CA GLN A 35 1.24 -0.62 3.41
C GLN A 35 0.78 -1.53 4.55
N PHE A 36 1.74 -2.08 5.28
CA PHE A 36 1.50 -2.90 6.46
C PHE A 36 2.10 -2.27 7.71
N PHE A 37 1.28 -2.15 8.75
CA PHE A 37 1.72 -1.76 10.09
C PHE A 37 1.34 -2.81 11.11
N ALA A 38 2.27 -3.10 12.02
CA ALA A 38 2.01 -3.90 13.20
C ALA A 38 1.93 -3.01 14.45
N PHE A 39 0.98 -3.33 15.32
CA PHE A 39 0.76 -2.65 16.58
C PHE A 39 0.63 -3.66 17.72
N GLY A 40 0.98 -3.24 18.93
CA GLY A 40 0.65 -3.89 20.19
C GLY A 40 -0.24 -2.99 21.06
N GLY A 41 -0.66 -3.51 22.21
CA GLY A 41 -1.51 -2.75 23.15
C GLY A 41 -2.98 -2.64 22.73
N CYS A 42 -3.40 -3.42 21.73
CA CYS A 42 -4.78 -3.51 21.29
C CYS A 42 -5.52 -4.58 22.10
N GLU A 43 -6.25 -4.17 23.14
CA GLU A 43 -7.05 -5.11 23.95
C GLU A 43 -8.28 -5.64 23.19
N GLN A 44 -8.84 -4.84 22.29
CA GLN A 44 -10.01 -5.19 21.48
C GLN A 44 -9.84 -4.64 20.06
N SER A 45 -9.95 -5.51 19.06
CA SER A 45 -9.83 -5.15 17.64
C SER A 45 -11.06 -4.41 17.10
N ARG A 46 -12.23 -4.63 17.70
CA ARG A 46 -13.53 -4.10 17.20
C ARG A 46 -13.58 -2.58 17.04
N PRO A 47 -13.11 -1.73 17.98
CA PRO A 47 -13.09 -0.28 17.78
C PRO A 47 -12.23 0.17 16.59
N LEU A 48 -11.19 -0.60 16.22
CA LEU A 48 -10.39 -0.32 15.03
C LEU A 48 -11.20 -0.59 13.75
N ILE A 49 -11.94 -1.70 13.71
CA ILE A 49 -12.81 -2.08 12.59
C ILE A 49 -13.88 -1.01 12.38
N GLU A 50 -14.57 -0.60 13.45
CA GLU A 50 -15.63 0.41 13.42
C GLU A 50 -15.12 1.80 12.96
N ALA A 51 -13.83 2.08 13.15
CA ALA A 51 -13.18 3.29 12.62
C ALA A 51 -12.76 3.16 11.14
N LEU A 52 -12.35 1.95 10.72
CA LEU A 52 -11.86 1.66 9.36
C LEU A 52 -12.99 1.52 8.34
N GLU A 53 -14.10 0.84 8.70
CA GLU A 53 -15.25 0.61 7.81
C GLU A 53 -15.79 1.88 7.14
N PRO A 54 -16.16 2.96 7.88
CA PRO A 54 -16.70 4.17 7.28
C PRO A 54 -15.66 4.95 6.46
N ALA A 55 -14.36 4.69 6.67
CA ALA A 55 -13.30 5.32 5.90
C ALA A 55 -13.18 4.75 4.48
N GLY A 56 -13.79 3.58 4.21
CA GLY A 56 -13.78 2.93 2.89
C GLY A 56 -12.37 2.56 2.41
N ILE A 57 -11.45 2.32 3.33
CA ILE A 57 -10.06 1.97 3.02
C ILE A 57 -10.02 0.49 2.66
N ALA A 58 -9.53 0.17 1.46
CA ALA A 58 -9.27 -1.22 1.08
C ALA A 58 -8.12 -1.78 1.92
N GLY A 59 -8.35 -2.92 2.57
CA GLY A 59 -7.38 -3.47 3.50
C GLY A 59 -7.89 -4.66 4.30
N ALA A 60 -7.07 -5.10 5.23
CA ALA A 60 -7.37 -6.18 6.17
C ALA A 60 -6.79 -5.85 7.55
N LEU A 61 -7.54 -6.17 8.60
CA LEU A 61 -7.08 -6.13 9.98
C LEU A 61 -6.89 -7.57 10.48
N TYR A 62 -5.70 -7.88 10.96
CA TYR A 62 -5.32 -9.17 11.51
C TYR A 62 -5.17 -9.07 13.02
N GLU A 63 -5.65 -10.08 13.74
CA GLU A 63 -5.27 -10.30 15.14
C GLU A 63 -4.00 -11.16 15.17
N ASP A 64 -3.04 -10.76 16.01
CA ASP A 64 -1.73 -11.40 16.10
C ASP A 64 -1.80 -12.67 16.97
N VAL A 65 -1.39 -13.80 16.40
CA VAL A 65 -1.36 -15.09 17.12
C VAL A 65 -0.25 -15.15 18.18
N ASN A 66 0.83 -14.38 18.01
CA ASN A 66 2.00 -14.39 18.89
C ASN A 66 1.96 -13.29 19.96
N ASP A 67 1.16 -12.25 19.75
CA ASP A 67 0.89 -11.20 20.72
C ASP A 67 -0.62 -11.10 20.96
N PRO A 68 -1.13 -11.56 22.12
CA PRO A 68 -2.56 -11.49 22.46
C PRO A 68 -3.15 -10.08 22.46
N ARG A 69 -2.33 -9.03 22.40
CA ARG A 69 -2.76 -7.62 22.22
C ARG A 69 -2.17 -7.00 20.95
N GLY A 70 -1.77 -7.83 20.00
CA GLY A 70 -1.19 -7.44 18.74
C GLY A 70 -2.23 -7.41 17.63
N VAL A 71 -2.09 -6.43 16.73
CA VAL A 71 -2.86 -6.35 15.49
C VAL A 71 -1.97 -5.94 14.33
N GLY A 72 -2.28 -6.43 13.14
CA GLY A 72 -1.67 -6.01 11.88
C GLY A 72 -2.70 -5.33 10.98
N LEU A 73 -2.38 -4.16 10.43
CA LEU A 73 -3.21 -3.48 9.46
C LEU A 73 -2.51 -3.45 8.10
N LEU A 74 -3.11 -4.11 7.12
CA LEU A 74 -2.76 -4.00 5.71
C LEU A 74 -3.73 -3.01 5.04
N THR A 75 -3.18 -2.05 4.29
CA THR A 75 -3.95 -1.16 3.41
C THR A 75 -3.36 -1.19 2.01
N LEU A 76 -4.19 -0.96 0.99
CA LEU A 76 -3.79 -1.04 -0.41
C LEU A 76 -4.52 -0.03 -1.27
N ASP A 77 -3.81 0.58 -2.21
CA ASP A 77 -4.35 1.54 -3.19
C ASP A 77 -3.43 1.65 -4.42
N GLU A 78 -3.95 2.10 -5.55
CA GLU A 78 -3.14 2.39 -6.74
C GLU A 78 -2.46 3.75 -6.67
N ASP A 79 -3.01 4.68 -5.89
CA ASP A 79 -2.46 6.01 -5.65
C ASP A 79 -1.55 6.02 -4.40
N PRO A 80 -0.25 6.29 -4.53
CA PRO A 80 0.64 6.36 -3.36
C PRO A 80 0.32 7.52 -2.41
N ASP A 81 -0.34 8.59 -2.86
CA ASP A 81 -0.71 9.72 -1.99
C ASP A 81 -1.84 9.33 -1.01
N PHE A 82 -2.61 8.29 -1.34
CA PHE A 82 -3.66 7.72 -0.49
C PHE A 82 -3.17 7.42 0.94
N PHE A 83 -1.95 6.90 1.09
CA PHE A 83 -1.43 6.54 2.41
C PHE A 83 -1.17 7.77 3.29
N LEU A 84 -0.82 8.90 2.68
CA LEU A 84 -0.60 10.16 3.41
C LEU A 84 -1.92 10.89 3.67
N ASP A 85 -2.83 10.89 2.71
CA ASP A 85 -4.04 11.71 2.75
C ASP A 85 -5.20 11.02 3.46
N ARG A 86 -5.28 9.69 3.40
CA ARG A 86 -6.41 8.91 3.92
C ARG A 86 -6.02 8.01 5.08
N VAL A 87 -4.93 7.25 4.95
CA VAL A 87 -4.52 6.27 5.97
C VAL A 87 -3.88 6.98 7.17
N ARG A 88 -2.92 7.87 6.94
CA ARG A 88 -2.19 8.56 8.02
C ARG A 88 -3.09 9.32 8.99
N PRO A 89 -4.12 10.09 8.57
CA PRO A 89 -5.03 10.75 9.51
C PRO A 89 -5.78 9.76 10.42
N LEU A 90 -6.23 8.63 9.87
CA LEU A 90 -6.92 7.58 10.62
C LEU A 90 -6.02 6.94 11.68
N LEU A 91 -4.76 6.67 11.34
CA LEU A 91 -3.76 6.15 12.27
C LEU A 91 -3.39 7.13 13.39
N ASN A 92 -3.53 8.44 13.15
CA ASN A 92 -3.36 9.47 14.18
C ASN A 92 -4.66 9.72 14.98
N GLY A 93 -5.74 9.01 14.64
CA GLY A 93 -7.04 9.09 15.30
C GLY A 93 -7.07 8.43 16.69
N PRO A 94 -8.13 8.68 17.46
CA PRO A 94 -8.21 8.30 18.88
C PRO A 94 -8.12 6.80 19.15
N VAL A 95 -8.58 5.95 18.22
CA VAL A 95 -8.59 4.50 18.39
C VAL A 95 -7.22 3.86 18.11
N PHE A 96 -6.40 4.46 17.25
CA PHE A 96 -5.04 3.97 16.93
C PHE A 96 -3.96 4.61 17.80
N ARG A 97 -4.17 5.85 18.27
CA ARG A 97 -3.24 6.60 19.11
C ARG A 97 -2.72 5.86 20.37
N PRO A 98 -3.53 5.08 21.12
CA PRO A 98 -3.03 4.37 22.29
C PRO A 98 -2.21 3.11 21.94
N LEU A 99 -2.25 2.66 20.68
CA LEU A 99 -1.51 1.48 20.25
C LEU A 99 -0.02 1.78 20.16
N VAL A 100 0.80 0.74 20.39
CA VAL A 100 2.25 0.82 20.30
C VAL A 100 2.67 0.24 18.96
N GLN A 101 3.19 1.07 18.05
CA GLN A 101 3.73 0.58 16.79
C GLN A 101 4.93 -0.35 17.05
N LYS A 102 5.06 -1.41 16.23
CA LYS A 102 6.23 -2.30 16.18
C LYS A 102 6.99 -2.05 14.86
N PRO A 103 7.89 -1.04 14.79
CA PRO A 103 8.51 -0.60 13.54
C PRO A 103 9.22 -1.72 12.77
N GLU A 104 9.78 -2.71 13.49
CA GLU A 104 10.50 -3.86 12.96
C GLU A 104 9.65 -4.77 12.06
N TYR A 105 8.32 -4.67 12.11
CA TYR A 105 7.39 -5.45 11.28
C TYR A 105 6.65 -4.60 10.24
N THR A 106 6.98 -3.33 10.10
CA THR A 106 6.30 -2.44 9.14
C THR A 106 6.84 -2.62 7.72
N MET A 107 5.97 -2.54 6.72
CA MET A 107 6.35 -2.70 5.31
C MET A 107 5.60 -1.72 4.41
N LEU A 108 6.27 -1.26 3.36
CA LEU A 108 5.67 -0.61 2.20
C LEU A 108 6.17 -1.34 0.95
N GLY A 109 5.24 -1.78 0.12
CA GLY A 109 5.52 -2.53 -1.10
C GLY A 109 4.58 -2.16 -2.23
N ARG A 110 4.80 -2.77 -3.38
CA ARG A 110 3.91 -2.67 -4.54
C ARG A 110 3.95 -3.96 -5.36
N THR A 111 2.91 -4.20 -6.14
CA THR A 111 2.88 -5.31 -7.10
C THR A 111 3.84 -5.07 -8.26
N TYR A 112 4.32 -6.18 -8.83
CA TYR A 112 5.06 -6.21 -10.09
C TYR A 112 4.32 -7.16 -11.04
N ALA A 113 4.04 -6.71 -12.25
CA ALA A 113 3.55 -7.53 -13.34
C ALA A 113 4.75 -8.30 -13.95
N ILE A 114 4.99 -9.50 -13.46
CA ILE A 114 5.94 -10.44 -14.07
C ILE A 114 5.31 -11.20 -15.25
N GLY A 115 3.97 -11.23 -15.32
CA GLY A 115 3.19 -11.76 -16.45
C GLY A 115 3.40 -13.26 -16.68
N TYR A 116 3.66 -14.00 -15.61
CA TYR A 116 3.74 -15.47 -15.63
C TYR A 116 2.53 -16.13 -14.98
N GLU A 117 1.61 -15.36 -14.39
CA GLU A 117 0.36 -15.90 -13.89
C GLU A 117 -0.50 -16.42 -15.06
N PRO A 118 -0.85 -17.72 -15.11
CA PRO A 118 -1.88 -18.19 -16.01
C PRO A 118 -3.25 -17.67 -15.55
N ASP A 119 -4.09 -17.22 -16.48
CA ASP A 119 -5.51 -17.01 -16.21
C ASP A 119 -6.24 -18.36 -16.06
#